data_AF-A0A7I7T9I7-F1
#
_entry.id   AF-A0A7I7T9I7-F1
#
_cell.length_a   1.000
_cell.length_b   1.000
_cell.length_c   1.000
_cell.angle_alpha   90.00
_cell.angle_beta   90.00
_cell.angle_gamma   90.00
#
_symmetry.space_group_name_H-M   'P 1'
#
loop_
_entity.id
_entity.type
_entity.pdbx_description
1 polymer ?
#
loop_
_entity_poly.entity_id
_entity_poly.type
_entity_poly.pdbx_seq_one_letter_code
_entity_poly.pdbx_strand_id
1 'polypeptide(L)'
;MDTESRPPGVSSRITRADGPRHPWLTGEVTVDLPVIVDWVKMDPASGEQQARVAARIDLVAGKPEVVEMSLISHAGLDLVELQRDFRWASPLTVVTGILPRLIAAGSDPYSVDLPVTGFPAVAVQPLRRRGFLSDEFLTTIAREYLARRRGYAASLAHEYFVSPRTVVSWVEKARARGILSAPPTRGAAGGQLMAKPTGSI
;
A
#
# COMPACT_ATOMS: atom_id res chain seq x y z
N MET A 1 15.55 11.90 -11.04
CA MET A 1 14.30 11.14 -11.21
C MET A 1 14.61 9.69 -10.86
N ASP A 2 14.28 9.27 -9.64
CA ASP A 2 14.46 7.88 -9.23
C ASP A 2 13.42 7.00 -9.94
N THR A 3 13.83 6.39 -11.05
CA THR A 3 13.09 5.31 -11.72
C THR A 3 13.34 4.01 -10.96
N GLU A 4 12.76 3.91 -9.77
CA GLU A 4 12.56 2.58 -9.19
C GLU A 4 11.61 1.82 -10.12
N SER A 5 12.05 0.64 -10.58
CA SER A 5 11.33 -0.19 -11.54
C SER A 5 9.89 -0.44 -11.04
N ARG A 6 8.90 -0.01 -11.83
CA ARG A 6 7.48 -0.21 -11.50
C ARG A 6 7.10 -1.67 -11.73
N PRO A 7 6.24 -2.25 -10.87
CA PRO A 7 5.76 -3.61 -11.10
C PRO A 7 4.90 -3.68 -12.38
N PRO A 8 4.87 -4.84 -13.06
CA PRO A 8 3.98 -5.05 -14.20
C PRO A 8 2.51 -4.89 -13.80
N GLY A 9 1.68 -4.38 -14.71
CA GLY A 9 0.28 -4.08 -14.45
C GLY A 9 0.05 -2.67 -13.89
N VAL A 10 -0.93 -2.52 -12.99
CA VAL A 10 -1.36 -1.21 -12.47
C VAL A 10 -0.74 -0.96 -11.10
N SER A 11 -0.14 0.20 -10.90
CA SER A 11 0.44 0.65 -9.63
C SER A 11 0.12 2.11 -9.35
N SER A 12 0.19 2.51 -8.08
CA SER A 12 -0.01 3.89 -7.66
C SER A 12 0.91 4.21 -6.49
N ARG A 13 1.52 5.41 -6.48
CA ARG A 13 2.42 5.86 -5.41
C ARG A 13 2.21 7.34 -5.09
N ILE A 14 2.67 7.72 -3.91
CA ILE A 14 2.84 9.13 -3.53
C ILE A 14 4.30 9.50 -3.75
N THR A 15 4.56 10.63 -4.39
CA THR A 15 5.88 11.24 -4.47
C THR A 15 5.83 12.68 -3.98
N ARG A 16 6.96 13.19 -3.51
CA ARG A 16 7.09 14.62 -3.23
C ARG A 16 7.04 15.37 -4.55
N ALA A 17 6.18 16.38 -4.63
CA ALA A 17 6.17 17.28 -5.77
C ALA A 17 7.27 18.34 -5.60
N ASP A 18 7.78 18.91 -6.69
CA ASP A 18 8.72 20.03 -6.59
C ASP A 18 8.02 21.32 -6.10
N GLY A 19 8.80 22.22 -5.50
CA GLY A 19 8.35 23.53 -5.03
C GLY A 19 8.38 23.72 -3.50
N PRO A 20 7.87 24.88 -3.01
CA PRO A 20 7.80 25.19 -1.59
C PRO A 20 6.90 24.22 -0.84
N ARG A 21 7.21 23.97 0.43
CA ARG A 21 6.42 23.07 1.29
C ARG A 21 5.39 23.87 2.07
N HIS A 22 4.16 23.38 2.04
CA HIS A 22 3.02 23.93 2.76
C HIS A 22 2.56 22.89 3.78
N PRO A 23 2.82 23.11 5.09
CA PRO A 23 2.41 22.17 6.11
C PRO A 23 0.90 22.19 6.28
N TRP A 24 0.27 21.04 6.05
CA TRP A 24 -1.14 20.81 6.32
C TRP A 24 -1.30 20.04 7.63
N LEU A 25 -1.93 20.66 8.62
CA LEU A 25 -2.23 20.04 9.90
C LEU A 25 -3.53 19.24 9.82
N THR A 26 -3.48 17.95 10.17
CA THR A 26 -4.62 17.05 10.17
C THR A 26 -4.57 16.14 11.40
N GLY A 27 -5.40 16.47 12.40
CA GLY A 27 -5.28 15.89 13.73
C GLY A 27 -3.94 16.24 14.37
N GLU A 28 -3.20 15.22 14.83
CA GLU A 28 -1.86 15.37 15.44
C GLU A 28 -0.71 15.25 14.42
N VAL A 29 -1.03 15.11 13.12
CA VAL A 29 -0.04 14.89 12.07
C VAL A 29 0.08 16.12 11.18
N THR A 30 1.32 16.46 10.83
CA THR A 30 1.62 17.43 9.78
C THR A 30 1.99 16.69 8.50
N VAL A 31 1.35 17.07 7.39
CA VAL A 31 1.66 16.58 6.05
C VAL A 31 2.23 17.73 5.23
N ASP A 32 3.44 17.57 4.70
CA ASP A 32 4.02 18.56 3.79
C ASP A 32 3.47 18.36 2.38
N LEU A 33 2.66 19.32 1.93
CA LEU A 33 2.23 19.46 0.54
C LEU A 33 3.21 20.39 -0.20
N PRO A 34 3.32 20.36 -1.53
CA PRO A 34 2.57 19.52 -2.46
C PRO A 34 3.15 18.12 -2.62
N VAL A 35 2.24 17.18 -2.89
CA VAL A 35 2.56 15.80 -3.25
C VAL A 35 1.93 15.44 -4.59
N ILE A 36 2.52 14.48 -5.28
CA ILE A 36 1.94 13.88 -6.47
C ILE A 36 1.43 12.49 -6.10
N VAL A 37 0.19 12.20 -6.44
CA VAL A 37 -0.33 10.84 -6.46
C VAL A 37 -0.37 10.39 -7.90
N ASP A 38 0.38 9.34 -8.23
CA ASP A 38 0.38 8.78 -9.57
C ASP A 38 -0.41 7.48 -9.68
N TRP A 39 -0.88 7.21 -10.89
CA TRP A 39 -1.41 5.94 -11.34
C TRP A 39 -0.66 5.58 -12.61
N VAL A 40 -0.07 4.39 -12.66
CA VAL A 40 0.79 3.95 -13.75
C VAL A 40 0.34 2.57 -14.19
N LYS A 41 0.11 2.40 -15.49
CA LYS A 41 -0.14 1.12 -16.14
C LYS A 41 1.07 0.73 -16.95
N MET A 42 1.68 -0.38 -16.56
CA MET A 42 2.80 -1.03 -17.25
C MET A 42 2.27 -2.25 -17.98
N ASP A 43 2.67 -2.42 -19.24
CA ASP A 43 2.43 -3.63 -20.00
C ASP A 43 3.08 -4.83 -19.29
N PRO A 44 2.34 -5.89 -18.95
CA PRO A 44 2.91 -7.02 -18.23
C PRO A 44 3.93 -7.85 -19.02
N ALA A 45 3.86 -7.81 -20.35
CA ALA A 45 4.71 -8.59 -21.25
C ALA A 45 5.96 -7.82 -21.67
N SER A 46 5.82 -6.54 -22.06
CA SER A 46 6.95 -5.71 -22.51
C SER A 46 7.58 -4.89 -21.39
N GLY A 47 6.87 -4.64 -20.29
CA GLY A 47 7.31 -3.73 -19.24
C GLY A 47 7.29 -2.26 -19.67
N GLU A 48 6.65 -1.92 -20.79
CA GLU A 48 6.51 -0.54 -21.25
C GLU A 48 5.36 0.18 -20.53
N GLN A 49 5.53 1.47 -20.26
CA GLN A 49 4.45 2.28 -19.69
C GLN A 49 3.39 2.55 -20.76
N GLN A 50 2.19 1.99 -20.58
CA GLN A 50 1.07 2.24 -21.48
C GLN A 50 0.39 3.58 -21.17
N ALA A 51 0.21 3.87 -19.88
CA ALA A 51 -0.44 5.10 -19.43
C ALA A 51 0.07 5.54 -18.05
N ARG A 52 0.04 6.85 -17.82
CA ARG A 52 0.31 7.47 -16.52
C ARG A 52 -0.65 8.64 -16.27
N VAL A 53 -1.24 8.65 -15.09
CA VAL A 53 -1.93 9.80 -14.53
C VAL A 53 -1.11 10.31 -13.36
N ALA A 54 -0.94 11.63 -13.25
CA ALA A 54 -0.32 12.26 -12.08
C ALA A 54 -1.20 13.41 -11.62
N ALA A 55 -1.66 13.36 -10.38
CA ALA A 55 -2.41 14.43 -9.73
C ALA A 55 -1.50 15.12 -8.71
N ARG A 56 -1.34 16.44 -8.83
CA ARG A 56 -0.67 17.27 -7.82
C ARG A 56 -1.72 17.76 -6.83
N ILE A 57 -1.48 17.47 -5.55
CA ILE A 57 -2.30 17.96 -4.45
C ILE A 57 -1.49 19.00 -3.69
N ASP A 58 -2.06 20.18 -3.50
CA ASP A 58 -1.48 21.27 -2.72
C ASP A 58 -2.55 21.94 -1.84
N LEU A 59 -2.15 22.91 -1.02
CA LEU A 59 -3.08 23.71 -0.22
C LEU A 59 -3.72 24.83 -1.04
N VAL A 60 -5.05 24.84 -1.09
CA VAL A 60 -5.86 25.96 -1.57
C VAL A 60 -6.77 26.38 -0.43
N ALA A 61 -6.68 27.64 -0.01
CA ALA A 61 -7.42 28.18 1.14
C ALA A 61 -7.30 27.31 2.42
N GLY A 62 -6.10 26.75 2.66
CA GLY A 62 -5.80 25.93 3.83
C GLY A 62 -6.34 24.50 3.79
N LYS A 63 -6.89 24.05 2.66
CA LYS A 63 -7.38 22.68 2.46
C LYS A 63 -6.61 22.00 1.32
N PRO A 64 -6.33 20.69 1.42
CA PRO A 64 -5.77 19.95 0.29
C PRO A 64 -6.76 19.96 -0.87
N GLU A 65 -6.29 20.34 -2.04
CA GLU A 65 -7.05 20.35 -3.28
C GLU A 65 -6.19 19.82 -4.42
N VAL A 66 -6.82 19.24 -5.44
CA VAL A 66 -6.12 18.86 -6.67
C VAL A 66 -5.87 20.15 -7.47
N VAL A 67 -4.62 20.58 -7.56
CA VAL A 67 -4.22 21.83 -8.23
C VAL A 67 -3.77 21.62 -9.66
N GLU A 68 -3.37 20.40 -10.02
CA GLU A 68 -2.94 20.04 -11.37
C GLU A 68 -3.17 18.55 -11.60
N MET A 69 -3.54 18.18 -12.83
CA MET A 69 -3.55 16.79 -13.27
C MET A 69 -2.95 16.69 -14.66
N SER A 70 -2.07 15.71 -14.86
CA SER A 70 -1.54 15.34 -16.16
C SER A 70 -1.83 13.87 -16.48
N LEU A 71 -2.03 13.60 -17.76
CA LEU A 71 -2.34 12.28 -18.30
C LEU A 71 -1.50 12.07 -19.55
N ILE A 72 -0.76 10.97 -19.58
CA ILE A 72 0.07 10.56 -20.71
C ILE A 72 -0.36 9.14 -21.08
N SER A 73 -0.65 8.92 -22.36
CA SER A 73 -0.85 7.56 -22.91
C SER A 73 -0.15 7.43 -24.24
N HIS A 74 0.63 6.35 -24.38
CA HIS A 74 1.37 6.05 -25.60
C HIS A 74 0.54 5.29 -26.64
N ALA A 75 -0.53 4.61 -26.20
CA ALA A 75 -1.41 3.81 -27.05
C ALA A 75 -2.78 4.48 -27.31
N GLY A 76 -2.94 5.74 -26.92
CA GLY A 76 -4.24 6.42 -26.90
C GLY A 76 -5.03 6.19 -25.61
N LEU A 77 -6.02 7.03 -25.34
CA LEU A 77 -6.76 6.99 -24.08
C LEU A 77 -7.95 6.05 -24.15
N ASP A 78 -7.94 5.00 -23.33
CA ASP A 78 -9.16 4.29 -22.97
C ASP A 78 -9.85 5.03 -21.82
N LEU A 79 -10.80 5.90 -22.18
CA LEU A 79 -11.54 6.69 -21.21
C LEU A 79 -12.44 5.82 -20.31
N VAL A 80 -12.87 4.65 -20.76
CA VAL A 80 -13.70 3.72 -19.99
C VAL A 80 -12.84 3.06 -18.91
N GLU A 81 -11.66 2.59 -19.28
CA GLU A 81 -10.68 2.07 -18.32
C GLU A 81 -10.30 3.12 -17.30
N LEU A 82 -10.00 4.35 -17.75
CA LEU A 82 -9.70 5.46 -16.84
C LEU A 82 -10.85 5.76 -15.89
N GLN A 83 -12.09 5.85 -16.36
CA GLN A 83 -13.24 6.09 -15.47
C GLN A 83 -13.49 4.95 -14.46
N ARG A 84 -13.24 3.70 -14.88
CA ARG A 84 -13.43 2.51 -14.05
C ARG A 84 -12.35 2.38 -12.97
N ASP A 85 -11.09 2.54 -13.38
CA ASP A 85 -9.92 2.18 -12.58
C ASP A 85 -9.30 3.41 -11.91
N PHE A 86 -9.46 4.59 -12.50
CA PHE A 86 -9.01 5.86 -11.97
C PHE A 86 -10.19 6.81 -11.67
N ARG A 87 -10.62 6.84 -10.40
CA ARG A 87 -11.61 7.83 -9.97
C ARG A 87 -10.94 9.17 -9.73
N TRP A 88 -11.30 10.22 -10.46
CA TRP A 88 -10.66 11.55 -10.38
C TRP A 88 -10.59 12.17 -8.97
N ALA A 89 -11.52 11.83 -8.06
CA ALA A 89 -11.48 12.27 -6.66
C ALA A 89 -10.58 11.39 -5.75
N SER A 90 -10.12 10.24 -6.24
CA SER A 90 -9.30 9.30 -5.46
C SER A 90 -7.93 9.87 -5.04
N PRO A 91 -7.21 10.67 -5.85
CA PRO A 91 -5.94 11.25 -5.40
C PRO A 91 -6.10 12.12 -4.15
N LEU A 92 -7.16 12.94 -4.11
CA LEU A 92 -7.47 13.73 -2.92
C LEU A 92 -7.83 12.84 -1.74
N THR A 93 -8.57 11.75 -1.97
CA THR A 93 -8.94 10.79 -0.91
C THR A 93 -7.71 10.06 -0.36
N VAL A 94 -6.72 9.75 -1.20
CA VAL A 94 -5.42 9.19 -0.77
C VAL A 94 -4.70 10.17 0.15
N VAL A 95 -4.59 11.43 -0.26
CA VAL A 95 -3.87 12.46 0.50
C VAL A 95 -4.57 12.82 1.80
N THR A 96 -5.90 12.86 1.81
CA THR A 96 -6.66 13.23 3.01
C THR A 96 -6.93 12.05 3.95
N GLY A 97 -6.99 10.82 3.41
CA GLY A 97 -7.30 9.60 4.15
C GLY A 97 -6.08 8.77 4.51
N ILE A 98 -5.29 8.34 3.51
CA ILE A 98 -4.21 7.35 3.69
C ILE A 98 -2.93 8.00 4.20
N LEU A 99 -2.51 9.11 3.57
CA LEU A 99 -1.23 9.76 3.84
C LEU A 99 -1.04 10.15 5.33
N PRO A 100 -2.00 10.80 6.01
CA PRO A 100 -1.84 11.17 7.42
C PRO A 100 -1.73 9.93 8.32
N ARG A 101 -2.43 8.85 7.96
CA ARG A 101 -2.43 7.61 8.74
C ARG A 101 -1.11 6.86 8.61
N LEU A 102 -0.49 6.88 7.43
CA LEU A 102 0.85 6.31 7.23
C LEU A 102 1.87 7.04 8.11
N ILE A 103 1.83 8.36 8.13
CA ILE A 103 2.71 9.20 8.96
C ILE A 103 2.44 8.97 10.45
N ALA A 104 1.16 8.95 10.87
CA ALA A 104 0.77 8.62 12.25
C ALA A 104 1.28 7.24 12.71
N ALA A 105 1.40 6.29 11.78
CA ALA A 105 1.93 4.96 12.04
C ALA A 105 3.47 4.89 12.02
N GLY A 106 4.17 6.01 11.78
CA GLY A 106 5.62 6.06 11.63
C GLY A 106 6.16 5.44 10.34
N SER A 107 5.29 5.19 9.35
CA SER A 107 5.67 4.69 8.04
C SER A 107 6.02 5.83 7.11
N ASP A 108 7.04 5.66 6.27
CA ASP A 108 7.33 6.61 5.19
C ASP A 108 6.31 6.45 4.05
N PRO A 109 5.44 7.44 3.81
CA PRO A 109 4.40 7.34 2.80
C PRO A 109 4.91 7.34 1.36
N TYR A 110 6.16 7.73 1.13
CA TYR A 110 6.76 7.74 -0.22
C TYR A 110 7.37 6.37 -0.59
N SER A 111 7.43 5.45 0.37
CA SER A 111 7.99 4.10 0.20
C SER A 111 6.94 3.01 0.00
N VAL A 112 5.65 3.38 -0.07
CA VAL A 112 4.54 2.43 -0.15
C VAL A 112 3.82 2.47 -1.50
N ASP A 113 3.44 1.30 -1.99
CA ASP A 113 2.48 1.18 -3.08
C ASP A 113 1.06 1.38 -2.53
N LEU A 114 0.31 2.26 -3.17
CA LEU A 114 -1.08 2.53 -2.86
C LEU A 114 -1.97 1.42 -3.45
N PRO A 115 -3.14 1.14 -2.82
CA PRO A 115 -4.15 0.30 -3.44
C PRO A 115 -4.57 0.94 -4.76
N VAL A 116 -4.84 0.14 -5.79
CA VAL A 116 -5.29 0.61 -7.12
C VAL A 116 -6.76 0.29 -7.40
N THR A 117 -7.42 -0.38 -6.45
CA THR A 117 -8.84 -0.75 -6.49
C THR A 117 -9.49 -0.46 -5.14
N GLY A 118 -10.83 -0.45 -5.09
CA GLY A 118 -11.57 -0.30 -3.84
C GLY A 118 -11.68 1.14 -3.30
N PHE A 119 -11.22 2.15 -4.04
CA PHE A 119 -11.49 3.54 -3.70
C PHE A 119 -12.95 3.94 -3.90
N PRO A 120 -13.49 4.86 -3.06
CA PRO A 120 -12.80 5.56 -1.96
C PRO A 120 -12.75 4.74 -0.64
N ALA A 121 -13.46 3.61 -0.56
CA ALA A 121 -13.62 2.84 0.68
C ALA A 121 -12.29 2.41 1.31
N VAL A 122 -11.31 1.99 0.51
CA VAL A 122 -9.98 1.59 1.01
C VAL A 122 -9.23 2.73 1.71
N ALA A 123 -9.48 3.99 1.32
CA ALA A 123 -8.84 5.15 1.93
C ALA A 123 -9.37 5.48 3.32
N VAL A 124 -10.58 5.01 3.65
CA VAL A 124 -11.23 5.26 4.95
C VAL A 124 -11.09 4.09 5.91
N GLN A 125 -10.71 2.88 5.45
CA GLN A 125 -10.49 1.72 6.30
C GLN A 125 -9.35 1.93 7.31
N PRO A 126 -9.48 1.44 8.57
CA PRO A 126 -8.40 1.52 9.55
C PRO A 126 -7.13 0.89 8.99
N LEU A 127 -6.01 1.63 8.93
CA LEU A 127 -4.72 1.01 8.64
C LEU A 127 -4.45 -0.01 9.76
N ARG A 128 -4.42 -1.29 9.41
CA ARG A 128 -3.94 -2.33 10.33
C ARG A 128 -2.48 -1.98 10.61
N ARG A 129 -2.21 -1.47 11.82
CA ARG A 129 -0.87 -1.02 12.22
C ARG A 129 0.13 -2.11 11.89
N ARG A 130 1.22 -1.73 11.23
CA ARG A 130 2.48 -2.46 11.34
C ARG A 130 2.85 -2.37 12.82
N GLY A 131 2.42 -3.32 13.63
CA GLY A 131 3.01 -3.47 14.94
C GLY A 131 4.52 -3.56 14.76
N PHE A 132 5.29 -3.17 15.77
CA PHE A 132 6.57 -3.84 15.96
C PHE A 132 6.36 -5.34 15.70
N LEU A 133 7.31 -6.03 15.05
CA LEU A 133 7.21 -7.47 14.78
C LEU A 133 7.22 -8.25 16.12
N SER A 134 6.18 -8.06 16.91
CA SER A 134 5.87 -8.68 18.17
C SER A 134 5.28 -10.04 17.86
N ASP A 135 5.36 -10.93 18.85
CA ASP A 135 4.75 -12.24 18.70
C ASP A 135 3.24 -12.12 18.50
N GLU A 136 2.58 -11.10 19.06
CA GLU A 136 1.16 -10.82 18.87
C GLU A 136 0.82 -10.48 17.42
N PHE A 137 1.58 -9.57 16.80
CA PHE A 137 1.42 -9.25 15.39
C PHE A 137 1.66 -10.48 14.51
N LEU A 138 2.76 -11.20 14.74
CA LEU A 138 3.09 -12.41 13.98
C LEU A 138 2.07 -13.54 14.19
N THR A 139 1.47 -13.65 15.37
CA THR A 139 0.37 -14.58 15.66
C THR A 139 -0.89 -14.21 14.87
N THR A 140 -1.19 -12.92 14.77
CA THR A 140 -2.31 -12.41 13.96
C THR A 140 -2.09 -12.73 12.49
N ILE A 141 -0.91 -12.42 11.94
CA ILE A 141 -0.54 -12.76 10.56
C ILE A 141 -0.59 -14.27 10.33
N ALA A 142 -0.11 -15.10 11.27
CA ALA A 142 -0.15 -16.55 11.14
C ALA A 142 -1.58 -17.11 11.12
N ARG A 143 -2.50 -16.58 11.93
CA ARG A 143 -3.94 -16.93 11.88
C ARG A 143 -4.55 -16.59 10.53
N GLU A 144 -4.32 -15.37 10.06
CA GLU A 144 -4.84 -14.87 8.80
C GLU A 144 -4.28 -15.65 7.58
N TYR A 145 -2.99 -16.00 7.62
CA TYR A 145 -2.33 -16.88 6.66
C TYR A 145 -3.05 -18.24 6.55
N LEU A 146 -3.31 -18.90 7.68
CA LEU A 146 -3.98 -20.21 7.72
C LEU A 146 -5.44 -20.12 7.26
N ALA A 147 -6.14 -19.05 7.62
CA ALA A 147 -7.53 -18.83 7.21
C ALA A 147 -7.66 -18.62 5.70
N ARG A 148 -6.80 -17.78 5.11
CA ARG A 148 -6.89 -17.40 3.70
C ARG A 148 -6.31 -18.43 2.72
N ARG A 149 -5.41 -19.31 3.17
CA ARG A 149 -4.79 -20.37 2.36
C ARG A 149 -4.10 -19.81 1.10
N ARG A 150 -4.54 -20.19 -0.11
CA ARG A 150 -3.93 -19.73 -1.37
C ARG A 150 -4.28 -18.26 -1.62
N GLY A 151 -3.32 -17.49 -2.12
CA GLY A 151 -3.51 -16.05 -2.36
C GLY A 151 -3.38 -15.17 -1.12
N TYR A 152 -3.05 -15.75 0.05
CA TYR A 152 -2.90 -15.00 1.30
C TYR A 152 -1.98 -13.78 1.14
N ALA A 153 -0.84 -13.95 0.46
CA ALA A 153 0.17 -12.90 0.35
C ALA A 153 -0.35 -11.67 -0.38
N ALA A 154 -1.14 -11.85 -1.45
CA ALA A 154 -1.74 -10.75 -2.19
C ALA A 154 -2.86 -10.06 -1.37
N SER A 155 -3.73 -10.84 -0.73
CA SER A 155 -4.82 -10.29 0.10
C SER A 155 -4.31 -9.51 1.33
N LEU A 156 -3.32 -10.06 2.03
CA LEU A 156 -2.68 -9.42 3.18
C LEU A 156 -1.84 -8.22 2.79
N ALA A 157 -1.15 -8.30 1.64
CA ALA A 157 -0.40 -7.18 1.09
C ALA A 157 -1.31 -5.97 0.86
N HIS A 158 -2.50 -6.22 0.32
CA HIS A 158 -3.51 -5.19 0.12
C HIS A 158 -4.04 -4.62 1.45
N GLU A 159 -4.37 -5.47 2.42
CA GLU A 159 -4.91 -5.01 3.71
C GLU A 159 -3.90 -4.28 4.60
N TYR A 160 -2.63 -4.69 4.55
CA TYR A 160 -1.56 -4.10 5.37
C TYR A 160 -0.70 -3.09 4.60
N PHE A 161 -1.02 -2.83 3.33
CA PHE A 161 -0.31 -1.88 2.46
C PHE A 161 1.20 -2.16 2.38
N VAL A 162 1.54 -3.42 2.16
CA VAL A 162 2.93 -3.88 2.01
C VAL A 162 3.08 -4.75 0.77
N SER A 163 4.31 -4.97 0.31
CA SER A 163 4.53 -5.94 -0.77
C SER A 163 4.12 -7.37 -0.35
N PRO A 164 3.68 -8.23 -1.29
CA PRO A 164 3.45 -9.65 -1.02
C PRO A 164 4.68 -10.35 -0.41
N ARG A 165 5.89 -9.93 -0.80
CA ARG A 165 7.15 -10.42 -0.24
C ARG A 165 7.30 -10.10 1.25
N THR A 166 6.84 -8.93 1.68
CA THR A 166 6.82 -8.55 3.09
C THR A 166 5.91 -9.48 3.90
N VAL A 167 4.73 -9.80 3.37
CA VAL A 167 3.81 -10.75 4.02
C VAL A 167 4.43 -12.14 4.13
N VAL A 168 5.05 -12.64 3.05
CA VAL A 168 5.79 -13.92 3.07
C VAL A 168 6.88 -13.88 4.15
N SER A 169 7.65 -12.78 4.23
CA SER A 169 8.66 -12.61 5.27
C SER A 169 8.08 -12.64 6.69
N TRP A 170 6.87 -12.10 6.91
CA TRP A 170 6.20 -12.19 8.22
C TRP A 170 5.81 -13.63 8.57
N VAL A 171 5.29 -14.39 7.60
CA VAL A 171 4.98 -15.81 7.81
C VAL A 171 6.26 -16.59 8.15
N GLU A 172 7.34 -16.38 7.42
CA GLU A 172 8.62 -17.04 7.70
C GLU A 172 9.21 -16.63 9.06
N LYS A 173 9.06 -15.36 9.47
CA LYS A 173 9.43 -14.91 10.82
C LYS A 173 8.57 -15.56 11.90
N ALA A 174 7.27 -15.73 11.68
CA ALA A 174 6.40 -16.47 12.60
C ALA A 174 6.85 -17.93 12.74
N ARG A 175 7.32 -18.57 11.66
CA ARG A 175 7.91 -19.92 11.73
C ARG A 175 9.22 -19.94 12.50
N ALA A 176 10.13 -19.01 12.20
CA ALA A 176 11.42 -18.90 12.88
C ALA A 176 11.27 -18.67 14.39
N ARG A 177 10.19 -18.00 14.82
CA ARG A 177 9.85 -17.80 16.24
C ARG A 177 9.04 -18.93 16.88
N GLY A 178 8.79 -20.01 16.15
CA GLY A 178 7.99 -21.13 16.66
C GLY A 178 6.53 -20.79 16.92
N ILE A 179 5.99 -19.74 16.30
CA ILE A 179 4.56 -19.36 16.38
C ILE A 179 3.74 -20.18 15.38
N LEU A 180 4.35 -20.49 14.23
CA LEU A 180 3.76 -21.27 13.14
C LEU A 180 4.66 -22.47 12.83
N SER A 181 4.11 -23.69 12.77
CA SER A 181 4.89 -24.88 12.41
C SER A 181 5.44 -24.79 10.99
N ALA A 182 6.37 -25.65 10.59
CA ALA A 182 6.70 -25.84 9.17
C ALA A 182 5.48 -26.27 8.35
N PRO A 183 5.43 -25.99 7.04
CA PRO A 183 4.35 -26.49 6.20
C PRO A 183 4.39 -28.04 6.13
N PRO A 184 3.23 -28.70 5.92
CA PRO A 184 3.12 -30.16 5.92
C PRO A 184 3.89 -30.83 4.77
N THR A 185 4.27 -30.07 3.74
CA THR A 185 5.08 -30.55 2.61
C THR A 185 5.99 -29.43 2.13
N ARG A 186 7.21 -29.76 1.68
CA ARG A 186 8.18 -28.78 1.19
C ARG A 186 7.59 -28.04 -0.03
N GLY A 187 7.49 -26.72 0.05
CA GLY A 187 6.90 -25.87 -1.00
C GLY A 187 5.38 -25.71 -0.92
N ALA A 188 4.70 -26.37 0.03
CA ALA A 188 3.27 -26.19 0.23
C ALA A 188 2.96 -25.01 1.19
N ALA A 189 1.80 -24.37 0.99
CA ALA A 189 1.24 -23.47 1.99
C ALA A 189 0.50 -24.28 3.07
N GLY A 190 0.70 -23.96 4.35
CA GLY A 190 0.06 -24.57 5.50
C GLY A 190 0.92 -24.50 6.76
N GLY A 191 0.55 -25.34 7.72
CA GLY A 191 1.15 -25.42 9.05
C GLY A 191 0.06 -25.35 10.12
N GLN A 192 0.47 -25.31 11.37
CA GLN A 192 -0.39 -25.18 12.53
C GLN A 192 0.16 -24.10 13.45
N LEU A 193 -0.72 -23.36 14.11
CA LEU A 193 -0.31 -22.46 15.19
C LEU A 193 0.22 -23.31 16.33
N MET A 194 1.41 -22.96 16.80
CA MET A 194 2.00 -23.62 17.95
C MET A 194 1.47 -22.96 19.22
N ALA A 195 1.07 -23.77 20.18
CA ALA A 195 0.79 -23.26 21.52
C ALA A 195 2.10 -22.70 22.08
N LYS A 196 2.12 -21.41 22.44
CA LYS A 196 3.25 -20.84 23.17
C LYS A 196 3.43 -21.70 24.43
N PRO A 197 4.65 -22.17 24.76
CA PRO A 197 4.88 -22.81 26.04
C PRO A 197 4.39 -21.85 27.11
N THR A 198 3.37 -22.26 27.86
CA THR A 198 3.00 -21.57 29.09
C THR A 198 4.23 -21.72 30.00
N GLY A 199 4.80 -20.60 30.43
CA GLY A 199 6.21 -20.48 30.81
C GLY A 199 6.77 -21.55 31.76
N SER A 200 8.08 -21.75 31.68
CA SER A 200 8.86 -22.09 32.87
C SER A 200 9.47 -20.80 33.41
N ILE A 201 9.16 -20.55 34.68
CA ILE A 201 9.82 -19.59 35.58
C ILE A 201 11.30 -19.94 35.70
#